data_AF-A0A9C9F7H7-F1
#
_entry.id   AF-A0A9C9F7H7-F1
#
_cell.length_a   1.000
_cell.length_b   1.000
_cell.length_c   1.000
_cell.angle_alpha   90.00
_cell.angle_beta   90.00
_cell.angle_gamma   90.00
#
_symmetry.space_group_name_H-M   'P 1'
#
loop_
_entity.id
_entity.type
_entity.pdbx_description
1 polymer ?
#
loop_
_entity_poly.entity_id
_entity_poly.type
_entity_poly.pdbx_seq_one_letter_code
_entity_poly.pdbx_strand_id
1 'polypeptide(L)'
;MMYKNTVNIIGAGPASLVAAIVLRKHGLAVKVFEMSPDVGYRLSGDFQGVENWSSERDVTELLGEIGIRINFLWMPYYEGTVYAPEMKPVEVKSGRPIFYLVRRGSMPGTLDWGLKEQALSLGVEIIFNHRLDNLEGKAIVGTGPKGADAVAVGITFNTKMQDKAVVVLDDNIAPKGYAYLLVKQGYATMATVLYREFKKADDYFEKMLNFFKEKMDVDIKNRKKFGGYGNFFIRDKQTRNEKIYIGEAAGFQD
;
A
#
# COMPACT_ATOMS: atom_id res chain seq x y z
N MET A 1 -17.50 19.84 -30.32
CA MET A 1 -18.04 18.47 -30.20
C MET A 1 -18.16 18.13 -28.71
N MET A 2 -19.27 18.53 -28.07
CA MET A 2 -19.78 17.97 -26.80
C MET A 2 -20.36 16.59 -27.16
N TYR A 3 -20.10 15.47 -26.50
CA TYR A 3 -20.01 15.14 -25.07
C TYR A 3 -18.75 14.30 -24.81
N LYS A 4 -17.79 14.77 -24.00
CA LYS A 4 -16.89 13.81 -23.32
C LYS A 4 -17.61 13.40 -22.05
N ASN A 5 -18.30 12.26 -22.07
CA ASN A 5 -18.86 11.68 -20.84
C ASN A 5 -17.71 11.57 -19.83
N THR A 6 -17.80 12.39 -18.77
CA THR A 6 -16.83 12.37 -17.68
C THR A 6 -16.91 11.03 -16.98
N VAL A 7 -15.77 10.35 -16.86
CA VAL A 7 -15.67 9.12 -16.07
C VAL A 7 -15.56 9.52 -14.61
N ASN A 8 -16.52 9.07 -13.82
CA ASN A 8 -16.52 9.27 -12.37
C ASN A 8 -15.81 8.09 -11.70
N ILE A 9 -14.86 8.40 -10.82
CA ILE A 9 -14.12 7.44 -10.01
C ILE A 9 -14.37 7.76 -8.53
N ILE A 10 -14.73 6.75 -7.74
CA ILE A 10 -15.03 6.90 -6.30
C ILE A 10 -13.88 6.28 -5.49
N GLY A 11 -13.27 7.09 -4.63
CA GLY A 11 -12.06 6.79 -3.87
C GLY A 11 -10.80 7.22 -4.62
N ALA A 12 -9.80 7.72 -3.90
CA ALA A 12 -8.52 8.20 -4.44
C ALA A 12 -7.31 7.41 -3.92
N GLY A 13 -7.45 6.09 -3.80
CA GLY A 13 -6.33 5.17 -3.58
C GLY A 13 -5.49 4.93 -4.86
N PRO A 14 -4.37 4.18 -4.75
CA PRO A 14 -3.49 3.89 -5.88
C PRO A 14 -4.21 3.39 -7.13
N ALA A 15 -5.08 2.38 -7.01
CA ALA A 15 -5.83 1.85 -8.15
C ALA A 15 -6.65 2.94 -8.87
N SER A 16 -7.36 3.78 -8.12
CA SER A 16 -8.18 4.87 -8.66
C SER A 16 -7.35 5.96 -9.35
N LEU A 17 -6.23 6.34 -8.74
CA LEU A 17 -5.37 7.38 -9.30
C LEU A 17 -4.66 6.87 -10.57
N VAL A 18 -4.21 5.62 -10.58
CA VAL A 18 -3.65 4.97 -11.78
C VAL A 18 -4.72 4.92 -12.89
N ALA A 19 -5.94 4.48 -12.59
CA ALA A 19 -7.04 4.47 -13.55
C ALA A 19 -7.31 5.89 -14.10
N ALA A 20 -7.35 6.90 -13.23
CA ALA A 20 -7.55 8.29 -13.63
C ALA A 20 -6.46 8.77 -14.59
N ILE A 21 -5.19 8.49 -14.28
CA ILE A 21 -4.03 8.85 -15.12
C ILE A 21 -4.15 8.18 -16.50
N VAL A 22 -4.39 6.88 -16.54
CA VAL A 22 -4.51 6.11 -17.80
C VAL A 22 -5.65 6.65 -18.65
N LEU A 23 -6.83 6.89 -18.06
CA LEU A 23 -7.98 7.43 -18.78
C LEU A 23 -7.73 8.84 -19.34
N ARG A 24 -7.07 9.73 -18.58
CA ARG A 24 -6.69 11.06 -19.06
C ARG A 24 -5.71 10.99 -20.23
N LYS A 25 -4.73 10.09 -20.19
CA LYS A 25 -3.78 9.87 -21.30
C LYS A 25 -4.48 9.41 -22.58
N HIS A 26 -5.59 8.70 -22.45
CA HIS A 26 -6.45 8.28 -23.58
C HIS A 26 -7.54 9.29 -23.93
N GLY A 27 -7.43 10.54 -23.44
CA GLY A 27 -8.28 11.65 -23.84
C GLY A 27 -9.65 11.71 -23.17
N LEU A 28 -9.92 10.91 -22.14
CA LEU A 28 -11.19 10.95 -21.41
C LEU A 28 -11.20 12.05 -20.34
N ALA A 29 -12.36 12.63 -20.05
CA ALA A 29 -12.53 13.52 -18.90
C ALA A 29 -12.72 12.66 -17.65
N VAL A 30 -12.09 13.01 -16.53
CA VAL A 30 -12.12 12.21 -15.29
C VAL A 30 -12.37 13.10 -14.09
N LYS A 31 -13.32 12.68 -13.23
CA LYS A 31 -13.53 13.20 -11.89
C LYS A 31 -13.28 12.10 -10.87
N VAL A 32 -12.47 12.39 -9.85
CA VAL A 32 -12.22 11.50 -8.71
C VAL A 32 -12.87 12.12 -7.48
N PHE A 33 -13.68 11.34 -6.77
CA PHE A 33 -14.33 11.77 -5.52
C PHE A 33 -13.68 11.06 -4.34
N GLU A 34 -13.16 11.82 -3.39
CA GLU A 34 -12.51 11.31 -2.19
C GLU A 34 -13.21 11.86 -0.95
N MET A 35 -13.58 10.96 -0.03
CA MET A 35 -14.25 11.35 1.21
C MET A 35 -13.30 12.07 2.18
N SER A 36 -12.01 11.83 2.06
CA SER A 36 -10.96 12.38 2.92
C SER A 36 -10.50 13.75 2.43
N PRO A 37 -9.81 14.53 3.28
CA PRO A 37 -9.24 15.82 2.88
C PRO A 37 -8.10 15.72 1.86
N ASP A 38 -7.45 14.55 1.75
CA ASP A 38 -6.35 14.29 0.81
C ASP A 38 -6.23 12.78 0.50
N VAL A 39 -5.41 12.41 -0.49
CA VAL A 39 -5.07 11.02 -0.84
C VAL A 39 -4.25 10.35 0.26
N GLY A 40 -4.43 9.04 0.47
CA GLY A 40 -3.66 8.32 1.49
C GLY A 40 -3.81 8.88 2.91
N TYR A 41 -4.86 9.64 3.21
CA TYR A 41 -5.04 10.37 4.48
C TYR A 41 -4.98 9.49 5.73
N ARG A 42 -5.39 8.22 5.61
CA ARG A 42 -5.34 7.24 6.71
C ARG A 42 -3.93 6.73 7.03
N LEU A 43 -2.96 6.98 6.15
CA LEU A 43 -1.62 6.40 6.21
C LEU A 43 -0.65 7.37 6.89
N SER A 44 0.25 6.82 7.70
CA SER A 44 1.13 7.61 8.58
C SER A 44 2.56 7.74 8.04
N GLY A 45 2.74 7.54 6.74
CA GLY A 45 4.08 7.53 6.15
C GLY A 45 4.76 6.17 6.25
N ASP A 46 4.04 5.07 6.46
CA ASP A 46 4.60 3.74 6.58
C ASP A 46 5.26 3.26 5.28
N PHE A 47 6.31 2.46 5.44
CA PHE A 47 6.96 1.75 4.36
C PHE A 47 6.21 0.49 4.01
N GLN A 48 6.04 0.27 2.72
CA GLN A 48 5.47 -0.94 2.14
C GLN A 48 6.38 -1.43 1.00
N GLY A 49 6.23 -2.68 0.60
CA GLY A 49 6.95 -3.25 -0.52
C GLY A 49 6.01 -3.53 -1.69
N VAL A 50 6.34 -2.99 -2.86
CA VAL A 50 5.74 -3.47 -4.12
C VAL A 50 6.51 -4.69 -4.56
N GLU A 51 5.83 -5.84 -4.61
CA GLU A 51 6.44 -7.11 -4.96
C GLU A 51 7.03 -7.10 -6.38
N ASN A 52 8.14 -7.82 -6.56
CA ASN A 52 8.80 -8.00 -7.85
C ASN A 52 9.32 -9.44 -8.00
N TRP A 53 8.74 -10.40 -7.27
CA TRP A 53 9.22 -11.79 -7.27
C TRP A 53 8.28 -12.74 -8.02
N SER A 54 7.00 -12.39 -8.17
CA SER A 54 5.97 -13.27 -8.76
C SER A 54 5.96 -13.27 -10.30
N SER A 55 6.49 -12.23 -10.93
CA SER A 55 6.50 -12.01 -12.38
C SER A 55 7.93 -12.02 -12.93
N GLU A 56 8.16 -12.55 -14.13
CA GLU A 56 9.46 -12.43 -14.81
C GLU A 56 9.79 -10.98 -15.17
N ARG A 57 8.76 -10.19 -15.50
CA ARG A 57 8.89 -8.77 -15.84
C ARG A 57 9.05 -7.91 -14.60
N ASP A 58 9.95 -6.94 -14.66
CA ASP A 58 10.15 -5.99 -13.57
C ASP A 58 8.94 -5.05 -13.44
N VAL A 59 8.44 -4.87 -12.22
CA VAL A 59 7.28 -4.02 -11.94
C VAL A 59 7.51 -2.56 -12.36
N THR A 60 8.77 -2.09 -12.38
CA THR A 60 9.11 -0.75 -12.87
C THR A 60 8.82 -0.59 -14.36
N GLU A 61 9.05 -1.65 -15.16
CA GLU A 61 8.71 -1.66 -16.59
C GLU A 61 7.19 -1.61 -16.79
N LEU A 62 6.46 -2.42 -16.02
CA LEU A 62 5.00 -2.45 -16.08
C LEU A 62 4.39 -1.09 -15.76
N LEU A 63 4.89 -0.41 -14.72
CA LEU A 63 4.47 0.96 -14.38
C LEU A 63 4.76 1.94 -15.53
N GLY A 64 5.93 1.84 -16.16
CA GLY A 64 6.30 2.65 -17.31
C GLY A 64 5.36 2.46 -18.51
N GLU A 65 4.99 1.21 -18.83
CA GLU A 65 4.09 0.86 -19.93
C GLU A 65 2.69 1.44 -19.76
N ILE A 66 2.14 1.35 -18.55
CA ILE A 66 0.85 1.98 -18.23
C ILE A 66 0.97 3.50 -18.01
N GLY A 67 2.18 4.04 -18.14
CA GLY A 67 2.43 5.47 -18.13
C GLY A 67 2.52 6.10 -16.76
N ILE A 68 2.77 5.32 -15.71
CA ILE A 68 3.05 5.83 -14.36
C ILE A 68 4.54 6.15 -14.26
N ARG A 69 4.85 7.40 -13.90
CA ARG A 69 6.22 7.83 -13.62
C ARG A 69 6.56 7.55 -12.17
N ILE A 70 7.82 7.22 -11.90
CA ILE A 70 8.33 7.12 -10.55
C ILE A 70 8.76 8.52 -10.08
N ASN A 71 7.84 9.24 -9.42
CA ASN A 71 8.08 10.57 -8.81
C ASN A 71 7.97 10.53 -7.27
N PHE A 72 8.16 9.34 -6.70
CA PHE A 72 8.05 9.02 -5.27
C PHE A 72 9.17 8.05 -4.88
N LEU A 73 9.32 7.76 -3.58
CA LEU A 73 10.31 6.80 -3.09
C LEU A 73 10.09 5.43 -3.75
N TRP A 74 11.13 4.92 -4.42
CA TRP A 74 11.11 3.65 -5.13
C TRP A 74 12.50 3.02 -5.06
N MET A 75 12.76 2.28 -3.97
CA MET A 75 14.09 1.76 -3.69
C MET A 75 14.13 0.24 -3.80
N PRO A 76 14.97 -0.34 -4.67
CA PRO A 76 15.05 -1.79 -4.80
C PRO A 76 15.70 -2.43 -3.57
N TYR A 77 15.17 -3.56 -3.13
CA TYR A 77 15.81 -4.45 -2.16
C TYR A 77 16.21 -5.76 -2.85
N TYR A 78 17.50 -6.07 -2.82
CA TYR A 78 18.07 -7.30 -3.38
C TYR A 78 18.32 -8.38 -2.31
N GLU A 79 18.23 -7.98 -1.04
CA GLU A 79 18.50 -8.85 0.10
C GLU A 79 17.57 -8.52 1.28
N GLY A 80 17.48 -9.49 2.19
CA GLY A 80 16.76 -9.35 3.44
C GLY A 80 16.94 -10.57 4.35
N THR A 81 16.61 -10.42 5.62
CA THR A 81 16.73 -11.48 6.62
C THR A 81 15.37 -12.05 6.95
N VAL A 82 15.25 -13.38 6.94
CA VAL A 82 14.04 -14.10 7.36
C VAL A 82 14.28 -14.78 8.71
N TYR A 83 13.39 -14.53 9.66
CA TYR A 83 13.31 -15.23 10.94
C TYR A 83 12.11 -16.16 10.94
N ALA A 84 12.29 -17.35 11.51
CA ALA A 84 11.24 -18.34 11.75
C ALA A 84 11.54 -19.09 13.05
N PRO A 85 10.52 -19.67 13.72
CA PRO A 85 10.69 -20.46 14.93
C PRO A 85 11.76 -21.53 14.79
N GLU A 86 12.61 -21.66 15.82
CA GLU A 86 13.63 -22.72 15.92
C GLU A 86 14.70 -22.72 14.81
N MET A 87 14.70 -21.71 13.95
CA MET A 87 15.67 -21.56 12.86
C MET A 87 16.68 -20.47 13.18
N LYS A 88 17.91 -20.67 12.68
CA LYS A 88 18.85 -19.55 12.55
C LYS A 88 18.31 -18.57 11.50
N PRO A 89 18.56 -17.26 11.64
CA PRO A 89 18.13 -16.28 10.65
C PRO A 89 18.72 -16.64 9.27
N VAL A 90 17.88 -16.55 8.24
CA VAL A 90 18.25 -16.88 6.86
C VAL A 90 18.41 -15.59 6.07
N GLU A 91 19.59 -15.40 5.49
CA GLU A 91 19.83 -14.31 4.54
C GLU A 91 19.33 -14.71 3.16
N VAL A 92 18.41 -13.92 2.61
CA VAL A 92 17.91 -14.06 1.26
C VAL A 92 18.63 -13.06 0.39
N LYS A 93 19.13 -13.51 -0.77
CA LYS A 93 19.78 -12.66 -1.78
C LYS A 93 19.24 -12.99 -3.16
N SER A 94 19.14 -11.99 -4.00
CA SER A 94 18.63 -12.11 -5.36
C SER A 94 19.46 -11.27 -6.33
N GLY A 95 19.67 -11.78 -7.54
CA GLY A 95 20.29 -11.02 -8.64
C GLY A 95 19.39 -9.93 -9.23
N ARG A 96 18.09 -9.95 -8.89
CA ARG A 96 17.10 -8.93 -9.25
C ARG A 96 16.41 -8.36 -8.00
N PRO A 97 15.82 -7.15 -8.05
CA PRO A 97 15.07 -6.62 -6.92
C PRO A 97 13.97 -7.60 -6.50
N ILE A 98 13.95 -7.99 -5.23
CA ILE A 98 12.89 -8.81 -4.63
C ILE A 98 11.62 -7.97 -4.58
N PHE A 99 11.73 -6.73 -4.09
CA PHE A 99 10.65 -5.76 -4.05
C PHE A 99 11.21 -4.34 -4.16
N TYR A 100 10.31 -3.39 -4.41
CA TYR A 100 10.59 -1.97 -4.35
C TYR A 100 9.93 -1.36 -3.12
N LEU A 101 10.76 -0.76 -2.27
CA LEU A 101 10.30 -0.04 -1.09
C LEU A 101 9.63 1.26 -1.53
N VAL A 102 8.38 1.43 -1.09
CA VAL A 102 7.61 2.67 -1.20
C VAL A 102 7.26 3.21 0.17
N ARG A 103 6.96 4.51 0.20
CA ARG A 103 6.32 5.15 1.35
C ARG A 103 4.89 5.53 0.99
N ARG A 104 3.94 5.34 1.89
CA ARG A 104 2.53 5.64 1.66
C ARG A 104 2.03 6.86 2.45
N GLY A 105 1.03 7.58 1.94
CA GLY A 105 0.38 8.72 2.62
C GLY A 105 0.30 10.01 1.81
N SER A 106 -0.22 11.10 2.38
CA SER A 106 -0.42 12.37 1.65
C SER A 106 0.82 13.27 1.53
N MET A 107 1.98 12.88 2.06
CA MET A 107 3.18 13.74 2.11
C MET A 107 3.96 13.69 0.79
N PRO A 108 4.69 14.76 0.42
CA PRO A 108 5.61 14.71 -0.72
C PRO A 108 6.58 13.52 -0.65
N GLY A 109 6.79 12.89 -1.80
CA GLY A 109 7.67 11.73 -1.95
C GLY A 109 7.04 10.37 -1.62
N THR A 110 5.77 10.31 -1.21
CA THR A 110 5.02 9.05 -1.07
C THR A 110 4.35 8.64 -2.38
N LEU A 111 4.00 7.35 -2.51
CA LEU A 111 3.27 6.79 -3.66
C LEU A 111 1.95 7.53 -3.90
N ASP A 112 1.10 7.65 -2.87
CA ASP A 112 -0.23 8.24 -3.00
C ASP A 112 -0.14 9.71 -3.43
N TRP A 113 0.78 10.48 -2.84
CA TRP A 113 1.02 11.87 -3.24
C TRP A 113 1.57 11.97 -4.67
N GLY A 114 2.55 11.12 -5.03
CA GLY A 114 3.14 11.14 -6.36
C GLY A 114 2.13 10.80 -7.46
N LEU A 115 1.22 9.86 -7.21
CA LEU A 115 0.10 9.55 -8.10
C LEU A 115 -0.91 10.70 -8.19
N LYS A 116 -1.21 11.38 -7.07
CA LYS A 116 -2.07 12.59 -7.06
C LYS A 116 -1.48 13.67 -7.95
N GLU A 117 -0.19 13.98 -7.79
CA GLU A 117 0.49 14.99 -8.61
C GLU A 117 0.42 14.67 -10.11
N GLN A 118 0.65 13.40 -10.46
CA GLN A 118 0.53 12.96 -11.85
C GLN A 118 -0.90 13.12 -12.38
N ALA A 119 -1.91 12.72 -11.62
CA ALA A 119 -3.31 12.88 -11.99
C ALA A 119 -3.69 14.36 -12.19
N LEU A 120 -3.33 15.23 -11.25
CA LEU A 120 -3.59 16.67 -11.33
C LEU A 120 -2.87 17.31 -12.54
N SER A 121 -1.62 16.92 -12.81
CA SER A 121 -0.86 17.41 -13.97
C SER A 121 -1.49 17.07 -15.31
N LEU A 122 -2.31 16.00 -15.36
CA LEU A 122 -3.07 15.59 -16.54
C LEU A 122 -4.47 16.22 -16.59
N GLY A 123 -4.84 17.04 -15.61
CA GLY A 123 -6.16 17.69 -15.51
C GLY A 123 -7.27 16.75 -15.03
N VAL A 124 -6.95 15.75 -14.18
CA VAL A 124 -7.97 15.07 -13.38
C VAL A 124 -8.53 16.06 -12.37
N GLU A 125 -9.85 16.18 -12.28
CA GLU A 125 -10.51 16.92 -11.21
C GLU A 125 -10.67 15.99 -10.01
N ILE A 126 -10.01 16.31 -8.90
CA ILE A 126 -10.13 15.55 -7.64
C ILE A 126 -10.93 16.38 -6.65
N ILE A 127 -12.06 15.84 -6.20
CA ILE A 127 -12.99 16.49 -5.28
C ILE A 127 -12.84 15.80 -3.92
N PHE A 128 -12.07 16.43 -3.04
CA PHE A 128 -11.87 16.00 -1.65
C PHE A 128 -13.03 16.38 -0.73
N ASN A 129 -13.07 15.78 0.47
CA ASN A 129 -14.13 15.95 1.46
C ASN A 129 -15.54 15.67 0.89
N HIS A 130 -15.62 14.80 -0.11
CA HIS A 130 -16.86 14.52 -0.83
C HIS A 130 -17.15 13.02 -0.86
N ARG A 131 -17.91 12.58 0.13
CA ARG A 131 -18.41 11.20 0.21
C ARG A 131 -19.55 11.01 -0.79
N LEU A 132 -19.41 10.01 -1.65
CA LEU A 132 -20.48 9.54 -2.54
C LEU A 132 -20.98 8.17 -2.07
N ASP A 133 -22.05 8.17 -1.28
CA ASP A 133 -22.69 6.91 -0.85
C ASP A 133 -23.59 6.33 -1.95
N ASN A 134 -24.25 7.20 -2.72
CA ASN A 134 -25.12 6.81 -3.84
C ASN A 134 -24.70 7.58 -5.10
N LEU A 135 -24.23 6.86 -6.11
CA LEU A 135 -24.04 7.38 -7.46
C LEU A 135 -24.84 6.50 -8.41
N GLU A 136 -25.82 7.08 -9.09
CA GLU A 136 -26.56 6.41 -10.17
C GLU A 136 -25.71 6.36 -11.45
N GLY A 137 -25.84 5.28 -12.20
CA GLY A 137 -25.13 5.07 -13.46
C GLY A 137 -23.68 4.60 -13.33
N LYS A 138 -22.94 4.79 -14.43
CA LYS A 138 -21.60 4.22 -14.66
C LYS A 138 -20.52 4.93 -13.84
N ALA A 139 -19.70 4.16 -13.14
CA ALA A 139 -18.55 4.65 -12.40
C ALA A 139 -17.49 3.58 -12.20
N ILE A 140 -16.29 4.01 -11.85
CA ILE A 140 -15.22 3.15 -11.33
C ILE A 140 -15.19 3.32 -9.80
N VAL A 141 -15.11 2.22 -9.06
CA VAL A 141 -15.18 2.21 -7.59
C VAL A 141 -13.90 1.60 -7.03
N GLY A 142 -13.07 2.43 -6.43
CA GLY A 142 -11.83 2.07 -5.72
C GLY A 142 -11.85 2.59 -4.29
N THR A 143 -12.91 2.26 -3.55
CA THR A 143 -13.16 2.77 -2.18
C THR A 143 -12.45 1.99 -1.08
N GLY A 144 -11.36 1.30 -1.42
CA GLY A 144 -10.59 0.46 -0.49
C GLY A 144 -11.36 -0.77 0.01
N PRO A 145 -10.90 -1.35 1.13
CA PRO A 145 -11.39 -2.63 1.63
C PRO A 145 -12.81 -2.51 2.20
N LYS A 146 -13.65 -3.53 1.96
CA LYS A 146 -15.02 -3.63 2.53
C LYS A 146 -15.13 -4.64 3.67
N GLY A 147 -14.09 -5.44 3.86
CA GLY A 147 -13.93 -6.39 4.95
C GLY A 147 -12.51 -6.34 5.52
N ALA A 148 -12.25 -7.20 6.49
CA ALA A 148 -10.94 -7.38 7.11
C ALA A 148 -10.53 -8.85 6.96
N ASP A 149 -9.81 -9.18 5.89
CA ASP A 149 -9.17 -10.49 5.73
C ASP A 149 -7.76 -10.48 6.33
N ALA A 150 -7.19 -9.28 6.46
CA ALA A 150 -5.94 -9.03 7.15
C ALA A 150 -6.06 -7.79 8.06
N VAL A 151 -5.34 -7.81 9.18
CA VAL A 151 -5.15 -6.65 10.06
C VAL A 151 -3.67 -6.38 10.21
N ALA A 152 -3.23 -5.18 9.86
CA ALA A 152 -1.89 -4.71 10.13
C ALA A 152 -1.92 -3.72 11.30
N VAL A 153 -1.03 -3.91 12.29
CA VAL A 153 -0.77 -2.94 13.35
C VAL A 153 0.73 -2.75 13.47
N GLY A 154 1.16 -1.50 13.55
CA GLY A 154 2.58 -1.18 13.49
C GLY A 154 2.92 0.21 14.00
N ILE A 155 4.21 0.52 13.91
CA ILE A 155 4.76 1.84 14.18
C ILE A 155 5.66 2.29 13.05
N THR A 156 5.66 3.60 12.80
CA THR A 156 6.75 4.28 12.10
C THR A 156 7.60 5.05 13.09
N PHE A 157 8.90 5.16 12.83
CA PHE A 157 9.83 5.82 13.75
C PHE A 157 11.12 6.23 13.04
N ASN A 158 11.86 7.15 13.65
CA ASN A 158 13.24 7.46 13.29
C ASN A 158 14.21 6.56 14.05
N THR A 159 15.31 6.19 13.41
CA THR A 159 16.32 5.26 13.95
C THR A 159 17.70 5.57 13.35
N LYS A 160 18.75 5.10 14.02
CA LYS A 160 20.14 5.08 13.54
C LYS A 160 20.53 3.74 12.91
N MET A 161 19.62 2.76 12.89
CA MET A 161 19.86 1.47 12.26
C MET A 161 20.27 1.65 10.79
N GLN A 162 21.16 0.79 10.32
CA GLN A 162 21.45 0.67 8.89
C GLN A 162 20.22 0.19 8.12
N ASP A 163 20.14 0.59 6.85
CA ASP A 163 19.10 0.15 5.92
C ASP A 163 19.01 -1.38 5.91
N LYS A 164 17.79 -1.91 6.08
CA LYS A 164 17.54 -3.36 6.07
C LYS A 164 16.09 -3.69 5.81
N ALA A 165 15.87 -4.93 5.38
CA ALA A 165 14.56 -5.55 5.30
C ALA A 165 14.59 -6.86 6.07
N VAL A 166 13.64 -7.01 6.99
CA VAL A 166 13.51 -8.20 7.83
C VAL A 166 12.07 -8.66 7.81
N VAL A 167 11.88 -9.97 7.65
CA VAL A 167 10.57 -10.63 7.76
C VAL A 167 10.64 -11.67 8.86
N VAL A 168 9.54 -11.79 9.61
CA VAL A 168 9.37 -12.79 10.68
C VAL A 168 8.13 -13.60 10.36
N LEU A 169 8.32 -14.92 10.21
CA LEU A 169 7.28 -15.89 9.92
C LEU A 169 7.07 -16.76 11.18
N ASP A 170 6.29 -16.25 12.13
CA ASP A 170 6.02 -16.92 13.41
C ASP A 170 4.57 -16.67 13.85
N ASP A 171 3.79 -17.74 14.01
CA ASP A 171 2.39 -17.67 14.44
C ASP A 171 2.22 -17.06 15.85
N ASN A 172 3.26 -17.07 16.69
CA ASN A 172 3.24 -16.41 17.99
C ASN A 172 3.33 -14.89 17.89
N ILE A 173 3.83 -14.36 16.78
CA ILE A 173 4.05 -12.94 16.52
C ILE A 173 3.02 -12.39 15.51
N ALA A 174 2.69 -13.19 14.50
CA ALA A 174 1.83 -12.82 13.38
C ALA A 174 1.02 -14.05 12.89
N PRO A 175 -0.04 -14.48 13.62
CA PRO A 175 -0.84 -15.65 13.31
C PRO A 175 -1.32 -15.70 11.84
N LYS A 176 -0.83 -16.71 11.12
CA LYS A 176 -1.04 -17.00 9.69
C LYS A 176 -0.64 -15.88 8.75
N GLY A 177 0.06 -14.86 9.24
CA GLY A 177 0.58 -13.76 8.46
C GLY A 177 2.08 -13.66 8.65
N TYR A 178 2.56 -12.43 8.85
CA TYR A 178 3.97 -12.13 8.97
C TYR A 178 4.17 -10.82 9.72
N ALA A 179 5.33 -10.65 10.35
CA ALA A 179 5.78 -9.34 10.82
C ALA A 179 7.00 -8.89 10.01
N TYR A 180 7.23 -7.59 9.95
CA TYR A 180 8.38 -7.06 9.23
C TYR A 180 8.97 -5.83 9.89
N LEU A 181 10.25 -5.59 9.58
CA LEU A 181 10.98 -4.35 9.82
C LEU A 181 11.61 -3.89 8.51
N LEU A 182 11.25 -2.69 8.08
CA LEU A 182 11.86 -2.02 6.93
C LEU A 182 12.54 -0.74 7.42
N VAL A 183 13.83 -0.61 7.17
CA VAL A 183 14.64 0.58 7.53
C VAL A 183 15.24 1.16 6.28
N LYS A 184 15.06 2.47 6.09
CA LYS A 184 15.66 3.23 4.99
C LYS A 184 15.98 4.65 5.44
N GLN A 185 17.24 5.06 5.30
CA GLN A 185 17.73 6.43 5.52
C GLN A 185 17.29 7.02 6.86
N GLY A 186 17.40 6.22 7.94
CA GLY A 186 17.07 6.65 9.30
C GLY A 186 15.58 6.77 9.61
N TYR A 187 14.72 6.28 8.72
CA TYR A 187 13.28 6.08 8.96
C TYR A 187 12.96 4.59 8.89
N ALA A 188 11.97 4.15 9.66
CA ALA A 188 11.63 2.75 9.74
C ALA A 188 10.13 2.51 9.93
N THR A 189 9.70 1.33 9.50
CA THR A 189 8.37 0.77 9.75
C THR A 189 8.52 -0.62 10.35
N MET A 190 7.88 -0.86 11.47
CA MET A 190 7.64 -2.19 12.02
C MET A 190 6.15 -2.46 12.00
N ALA A 191 5.74 -3.62 11.52
CA ALA A 191 4.35 -4.02 11.61
C ALA A 191 4.23 -5.53 11.79
N THR A 192 3.16 -5.94 12.48
CA THR A 192 2.64 -7.30 12.44
C THR A 192 1.38 -7.31 11.57
N VAL A 193 1.30 -8.26 10.65
CA VAL A 193 0.17 -8.48 9.75
C VAL A 193 -0.45 -9.81 10.12
N LEU A 194 -1.72 -9.76 10.52
CA LEU A 194 -2.47 -10.88 11.06
C LEU A 194 -3.50 -11.33 10.04
N TYR A 195 -3.57 -12.64 9.77
CA TYR A 195 -4.67 -13.24 8.99
C TYR A 195 -5.66 -14.01 9.88
N ARG A 196 -5.34 -14.15 11.17
CA ARG A 196 -6.23 -14.69 12.21
C ARG A 196 -6.10 -13.89 13.50
N GLU A 197 -7.01 -14.13 14.44
CA GLU A 197 -6.97 -13.54 15.78
C GLU A 197 -6.97 -12.00 15.83
N PHE A 198 -7.67 -11.34 14.91
CA PHE A 198 -7.71 -9.87 14.78
C PHE A 198 -8.03 -9.11 16.07
N LYS A 199 -8.84 -9.69 16.97
CA LYS A 199 -9.19 -9.09 18.26
C LYS A 199 -8.00 -8.94 19.22
N LYS A 200 -6.90 -9.67 18.97
CA LYS A 200 -5.67 -9.64 19.76
C LYS A 200 -4.55 -8.85 19.08
N ALA A 201 -4.89 -7.94 18.16
CA ALA A 201 -3.88 -7.26 17.35
C ALA A 201 -2.86 -6.45 18.18
N ASP A 202 -3.31 -5.84 19.28
CA ASP A 202 -2.42 -5.16 20.21
C ASP A 202 -1.47 -6.11 20.94
N ASP A 203 -1.93 -7.30 21.34
CA ASP A 203 -1.08 -8.32 21.98
C ASP A 203 0.04 -8.77 21.02
N TYR A 204 -0.31 -9.05 19.76
CA TYR A 204 0.66 -9.45 18.74
C TYR A 204 1.60 -8.31 18.36
N PHE A 205 1.13 -7.06 18.38
CA PHE A 205 1.98 -5.88 18.21
C PHE A 205 3.06 -5.80 19.31
N GLU A 206 2.70 -6.02 20.58
CA GLU A 206 3.68 -6.01 21.68
C GLU A 206 4.68 -7.17 21.57
N LYS A 207 4.23 -8.37 21.18
CA LYS A 207 5.13 -9.50 20.92
C LYS A 207 6.13 -9.22 19.78
N MET A 208 5.65 -8.65 18.68
CA MET A 208 6.48 -8.21 17.57
C MET A 208 7.52 -7.17 18.00
N LEU A 209 7.10 -6.17 18.79
CA LEU A 209 7.97 -5.12 19.29
C LEU A 209 9.08 -5.68 20.19
N ASN A 210 8.73 -6.61 21.09
CA ASN A 210 9.70 -7.28 21.96
C ASN A 210 10.68 -8.13 21.15
N PHE A 211 10.20 -8.89 20.17
CA PHE A 211 11.05 -9.67 19.28
C PHE A 211 12.13 -8.81 18.60
N PHE A 212 11.75 -7.67 17.99
CA PHE A 212 12.74 -6.83 17.32
C PHE A 212 13.71 -6.16 18.30
N LYS A 213 13.25 -5.74 19.47
CA LYS A 213 14.13 -5.17 20.51
C LYS A 213 15.14 -6.18 21.06
N GLU A 214 14.76 -7.45 21.16
CA GLU A 214 15.65 -8.51 21.64
C GLU A 214 16.65 -8.96 20.57
N LYS A 215 16.21 -9.05 19.31
CA LYS A 215 17.03 -9.57 18.21
C LYS A 215 17.91 -8.52 17.55
N MET A 216 17.60 -7.24 17.73
CA MET A 216 18.25 -6.14 17.02
C MET A 216 18.48 -4.96 17.95
N ASP A 217 19.56 -4.21 17.72
CA ASP A 217 19.81 -2.94 18.39
C ASP A 217 18.90 -1.85 17.78
N VAL A 218 17.65 -1.82 18.24
CA VAL A 218 16.62 -0.90 17.76
C VAL A 218 16.57 0.35 18.62
N ASP A 219 16.91 1.50 18.04
CA ASP A 219 16.61 2.80 18.63
C ASP A 219 15.33 3.40 18.02
N ILE A 220 14.30 3.58 18.85
CA ILE A 220 12.99 4.10 18.43
C ILE A 220 12.86 5.56 18.85
N LYS A 221 12.73 6.47 17.88
CA LYS A 221 12.47 7.91 18.09
C LYS A 221 11.26 8.38 17.30
N ASN A 222 10.56 9.40 17.80
CA ASN A 222 9.42 10.02 17.13
C ASN A 222 8.35 9.00 16.66
N ARG A 223 8.06 7.99 17.49
CA ARG A 223 7.19 6.88 17.11
C ARG A 223 5.76 7.35 16.81
N LYS A 224 5.15 6.77 15.78
CA LYS A 224 3.73 6.92 15.46
C LYS A 224 3.10 5.55 15.24
N LYS A 225 2.09 5.20 16.02
CA LYS A 225 1.33 3.96 15.86
C LYS A 225 0.34 4.12 14.70
N PHE A 226 0.17 3.07 13.92
CA PHE A 226 -0.83 2.99 12.85
C PHE A 226 -1.49 1.62 12.84
N GLY A 227 -2.61 1.54 12.15
CA GLY A 227 -3.31 0.30 11.87
C GLY A 227 -4.05 0.36 10.55
N GLY A 228 -4.32 -0.80 9.97
CA GLY A 228 -5.03 -0.90 8.70
C GLY A 228 -5.63 -2.28 8.50
N TYR A 229 -6.62 -2.33 7.60
CA TYR A 229 -7.22 -3.57 7.13
C TYR A 229 -6.75 -3.84 5.71
N GLY A 230 -6.55 -5.11 5.41
CA GLY A 230 -6.42 -5.61 4.04
C GLY A 230 -7.63 -6.48 3.68
N ASN A 231 -8.02 -6.44 2.42
CA ASN A 231 -9.15 -7.23 1.90
C ASN A 231 -8.76 -7.88 0.58
N PHE A 232 -8.84 -9.20 0.51
CA PHE A 232 -8.54 -9.98 -0.68
C PHE A 232 -9.63 -11.02 -0.91
N PHE A 233 -10.21 -10.99 -2.11
CA PHE A 233 -11.22 -11.97 -2.50
C PHE A 233 -11.27 -12.08 -4.01
N ILE A 234 -11.64 -13.26 -4.51
CA ILE A 234 -11.81 -13.50 -5.94
C ILE A 234 -13.31 -13.49 -6.25
N ARG A 235 -13.70 -12.82 -7.33
CA ARG A 235 -15.06 -12.83 -7.87
C ARG A 235 -15.03 -13.15 -9.36
N ASP A 236 -16.11 -13.76 -9.84
CA ASP A 236 -16.29 -14.07 -11.26
C ASP A 236 -16.30 -12.83 -12.15
N LYS A 237 -16.82 -11.71 -11.63
CA LYS A 237 -16.89 -10.42 -12.35
C LYS A 237 -16.60 -9.26 -11.40
N GLN A 238 -15.88 -8.27 -11.93
CA GLN A 238 -15.61 -6.99 -11.25
C GLN A 238 -16.59 -5.89 -11.63
N THR A 239 -17.70 -6.26 -12.27
CA THR A 239 -18.77 -5.35 -12.68
C THR A 239 -20.05 -5.62 -11.89
N ARG A 240 -20.64 -4.59 -11.29
CA ARG A 240 -21.94 -4.69 -10.60
C ARG A 240 -22.70 -3.37 -10.73
N ASN A 241 -23.99 -3.44 -11.04
CA ASN A 241 -24.88 -2.28 -11.16
C ASN A 241 -24.26 -1.18 -12.06
N GLU A 242 -23.80 -1.57 -13.25
CA GLU A 242 -23.12 -0.69 -14.23
C GLU A 242 -21.80 -0.06 -13.78
N LYS A 243 -21.24 -0.49 -12.65
CA LYS A 243 -19.97 0.00 -12.11
C LYS A 243 -18.87 -1.03 -12.27
N ILE A 244 -17.64 -0.55 -12.44
CA ILE A 244 -16.41 -1.36 -12.42
C ILE A 244 -15.74 -1.16 -11.07
N TYR A 245 -15.35 -2.25 -10.41
CA TYR A 245 -14.62 -2.23 -9.14
C TYR A 245 -13.13 -2.47 -9.40
N ILE A 246 -12.27 -1.78 -8.65
CA ILE A 246 -10.82 -1.87 -8.76
C ILE A 246 -10.15 -1.83 -7.38
N GLY A 247 -8.87 -2.21 -7.31
CA GLY A 247 -8.11 -2.28 -6.06
C GLY A 247 -8.79 -3.19 -5.03
N GLU A 248 -8.64 -2.86 -3.75
CA GLU A 248 -9.22 -3.68 -2.65
C GLU A 248 -10.75 -3.76 -2.71
N ALA A 249 -11.43 -2.80 -3.35
CA ALA A 249 -12.87 -2.85 -3.56
C ALA A 249 -13.30 -3.96 -4.55
N ALA A 250 -12.37 -4.44 -5.36
CA ALA A 250 -12.48 -5.60 -6.25
C ALA A 250 -11.77 -6.86 -5.70
N GLY A 251 -11.15 -6.76 -4.52
CA GLY A 251 -10.39 -7.84 -3.90
C GLY A 251 -8.94 -7.95 -4.39
N PHE A 252 -8.42 -6.94 -5.10
CA PHE A 252 -7.02 -6.84 -5.46
C PHE A 252 -6.28 -6.02 -4.41
N GLN A 253 -5.42 -6.65 -3.61
CA GLN A 253 -4.67 -5.95 -2.59
C GLN A 253 -3.77 -4.87 -3.24
N ASP A 254 -3.84 -3.65 -2.69
CA ASP A 254 -2.99 -2.51 -3.07
C ASP A 254 -1.52 -2.69 -2.65
#